data_AF-A0A4Q6BS54-F1
#
_entry.id   AF-A0A4Q6BS54-F1
#
_cell.length_a   1.000
_cell.length_b   1.000
_cell.length_c   1.000
_cell.angle_alpha   90.00
_cell.angle_beta   90.00
_cell.angle_gamma   90.00
#
_symmetry.space_group_name_H-M   'P 1'
#
loop_
_entity.id
_entity.type
_entity.pdbx_description
1 polymer ?
#
loop_
_entity_poly.entity_id
_entity_poly.type
_entity_poly.pdbx_seq_one_letter_code
_entity_poly.pdbx_strand_id
1 'polypeptide(L)'
;MNESLMYLKKLEAVGIPRAQAEVTVEIMTDIIDKNLASKQDLLDQRAETSTEFGKVRAEMKSEFAAVRAEMKSEFTAVRAEMKTEFAAVRSEIAVGFSQAQSNLERMQDKVTIRLGMMLIAAIGALAAIIKF
;
A
#
# COMPACT_ATOMS: atom_id res chain seq x y z
N MET A 1 23.81 8.47 53.12
CA MET A 1 24.36 8.85 54.46
C MET A 1 24.45 7.67 55.43
N ASN A 2 23.44 6.80 55.56
CA ASN A 2 23.51 5.66 56.49
C ASN A 2 24.51 4.57 56.03
N GLU A 3 24.58 4.29 54.73
CA GLU A 3 25.50 3.28 54.18
C GLU A 3 26.97 3.71 54.25
N SER A 4 27.29 4.95 53.90
CA SER A 4 28.67 5.50 53.96
C SER A 4 29.25 5.46 55.38
N LEU A 5 28.43 5.76 56.41
CA LEU A 5 28.80 5.64 57.82
C LEU A 5 29.04 4.20 58.25
N MET A 6 28.28 3.26 57.68
CA MET A 6 28.43 1.83 57.95
C MET A 6 29.72 1.29 57.32
N TYR A 7 30.05 1.71 56.10
CA TYR A 7 31.33 1.42 55.46
C TYR A 7 32.52 2.03 56.21
N LEU A 8 32.40 3.27 56.69
CA LEU A 8 33.42 3.92 57.51
C LEU A 8 33.76 3.10 58.76
N LYS A 9 32.72 2.68 59.52
CA LYS A 9 32.88 1.85 60.72
C LYS A 9 33.53 0.50 60.43
N LYS A 10 33.22 -0.11 59.28
CA LYS A 10 33.86 -1.38 58.87
C LYS A 10 35.34 -1.22 58.57
N LEU A 11 35.75 -0.10 57.98
CA LEU A 11 37.15 0.21 57.69
C LEU A 11 37.94 0.49 58.98
N GLU A 12 37.36 1.24 59.93
CA GLU A 12 37.95 1.43 61.26
C GLU A 12 38.13 0.09 62.01
N ALA A 13 37.15 -0.82 61.91
CA ALA A 13 37.19 -2.12 62.57
C ALA A 13 38.31 -3.06 62.08
N VAL A 14 38.81 -2.86 60.85
CA VAL A 14 39.95 -3.61 60.30
C VAL A 14 41.28 -2.88 60.49
N GLY A 15 41.30 -1.83 61.33
CA GLY A 15 42.51 -1.12 61.73
C GLY A 15 42.92 0.02 60.80
N ILE A 16 42.08 0.43 59.85
CA ILE A 16 42.36 1.61 59.01
C ILE A 16 42.12 2.87 59.85
N PRO A 17 43.07 3.81 59.92
CA PRO A 17 42.88 5.07 60.62
C PRO A 17 41.69 5.85 60.06
N ARG A 18 40.90 6.45 60.95
CA ARG A 18 39.67 7.18 60.60
C ARG A 18 39.84 8.16 59.45
N ALA A 19 40.89 8.98 59.48
CA ALA A 19 41.17 9.97 58.43
C ALA A 19 41.34 9.33 57.04
N GLN A 20 41.97 8.16 56.96
CA GLN A 20 42.16 7.44 55.71
C GLN A 20 40.87 6.74 55.25
N ALA A 21 40.08 6.22 56.19
CA ALA A 21 38.76 5.65 55.89
C ALA A 21 37.78 6.70 55.36
N GLU A 22 37.77 7.91 55.95
CA GLU A 22 36.91 9.03 55.51
C GLU A 22 37.22 9.43 54.07
N VAL A 23 38.50 9.66 53.74
CA VAL A 23 38.92 10.01 52.38
C VAL A 23 38.56 8.91 51.37
N THR A 24 38.74 7.64 51.74
CA THR A 24 38.44 6.52 50.84
C THR A 24 36.95 6.41 50.56
N VAL A 25 36.10 6.55 51.58
CA VAL A 25 34.63 6.52 51.42
C VAL A 25 34.14 7.74 50.64
N GLU A 26 34.71 8.92 50.86
CA GLU A 26 34.38 10.14 50.12
C GLU A 26 34.69 9.97 48.63
N ILE A 27 35.92 9.57 48.28
CA ILE A 27 36.31 9.33 46.88
C ILE A 27 35.45 8.24 46.24
N MET A 28 35.19 7.13 46.93
CA MET A 28 34.35 6.06 46.40
C MET A 28 32.90 6.52 46.17
N THR A 29 32.34 7.32 47.09
CA THR A 29 30.99 7.86 46.94
C THR A 29 30.93 8.80 45.73
N ASP A 30 31.93 9.69 45.58
CA ASP A 30 32.01 10.61 44.45
C ASP A 30 32.13 9.87 43.10
N ILE A 31 32.95 8.81 43.03
CA ILE A 31 33.09 7.99 41.83
C ILE A 31 31.77 7.29 41.49
N ILE A 32 31.05 6.74 42.48
CA ILE A 32 29.77 6.06 42.29
C ILE A 32 28.72 7.04 41.79
N ASP A 33 28.56 8.18 42.47
CA ASP A 33 27.51 9.16 42.15
C ASP A 33 27.75 9.84 40.79
N LYS A 34 29.01 10.01 40.37
CA LYS A 34 29.34 10.67 39.09
C LYS A 34 29.36 9.73 37.89
N ASN A 35 29.72 8.45 38.06
CA ASN A 35 29.99 7.57 36.93
C ASN A 35 28.98 6.43 36.78
N LEU A 36 28.16 6.14 37.80
CA LEU A 36 27.23 5.03 37.76
C LEU A 36 25.79 5.55 37.67
N ALA A 37 25.01 4.91 36.81
CA ALA A 37 23.57 5.10 36.80
C ALA A 37 22.96 4.56 38.09
N SER A 38 22.08 5.34 38.70
CA SER A 38 21.31 4.90 39.85
C SER A 38 20.28 3.85 39.43
N LYS A 39 19.73 3.12 40.41
CA LYS A 39 18.61 2.21 40.15
C LYS A 39 17.40 2.93 39.57
N GLN A 40 17.19 4.19 39.94
CA GLN A 40 16.08 4.99 39.43
C GLN A 40 16.26 5.29 37.94
N ASP A 41 17.47 5.69 37.52
CA ASP A 41 17.78 5.95 36.11
C ASP A 41 17.49 4.74 35.22
N LEU A 42 17.83 3.54 35.70
CA LEU A 42 17.55 2.28 34.99
C LEU A 42 16.05 1.97 34.92
N LEU A 43 15.29 2.28 35.98
CA LEU A 43 13.83 2.11 35.98
C LEU A 43 13.17 3.08 35.01
N ASP A 44 13.61 4.33 34.99
CA ASP A 44 13.11 5.38 34.11
C ASP A 44 13.41 5.03 32.65
N GLN A 45 14.65 4.63 32.34
CA GLN A 45 15.04 4.18 31.00
C GLN A 45 14.22 2.96 30.54
N ARG A 46 13.95 2.01 31.45
CA ARG A 46 13.12 0.83 31.14
C ARG A 46 11.67 1.24 30.87
N ALA A 47 11.12 2.17 31.65
CA ALA A 47 9.76 2.67 31.46
C ALA A 47 9.63 3.44 30.13
N GLU A 48 10.60 4.28 29.80
CA GLU A 48 10.68 5.00 28.53
C GLU A 48 10.76 4.02 27.35
N THR A 49 11.69 3.06 27.40
CA THR A 49 11.83 2.04 26.34
C THR A 49 10.55 1.23 26.16
N SER A 50 9.89 0.84 27.25
CA SER A 50 8.61 0.11 27.18
C SER A 50 7.51 0.97 26.55
N THR A 51 7.51 2.27 26.82
CA THR A 51 6.53 3.22 26.28
C THR A 51 6.74 3.41 24.79
N GLU A 52 7.98 3.67 24.37
CA GLU A 52 8.35 3.84 22.95
C GLU A 52 8.07 2.57 22.14
N PHE A 53 8.39 1.39 22.69
CA PHE A 53 8.04 0.12 22.04
C PHE A 53 6.52 -0.06 21.90
N GLY A 54 5.75 0.39 22.91
CA GLY A 54 4.29 0.42 22.86
C GLY A 54 3.77 1.33 21.74
N LYS A 55 4.36 2.52 21.56
CA LYS A 55 4.01 3.46 20.48
C LYS A 55 4.29 2.87 19.12
N VAL A 56 5.50 2.35 18.89
CA VAL A 56 5.88 1.71 17.61
C VAL A 56 4.91 0.58 17.27
N ARG A 57 4.55 -0.26 18.24
CA ARG A 57 3.59 -1.35 18.01
C ARG A 57 2.20 -0.84 17.63
N ALA A 58 1.74 0.26 18.23
CA ALA A 58 0.47 0.88 17.92
C ALA A 58 0.48 1.50 16.51
N GLU A 59 1.55 2.21 16.16
CA GLU A 59 1.77 2.79 14.83
C GLU A 59 1.77 1.70 13.75
N MET A 60 2.58 0.66 13.91
CA MET A 60 2.61 -0.47 12.98
C MET A 60 1.23 -1.12 12.78
N LYS A 61 0.45 -1.27 13.87
CA LYS A 61 -0.91 -1.82 13.78
C LYS A 61 -1.84 -0.89 12.98
N SER A 62 -1.72 0.41 13.20
CA SER A 62 -2.49 1.43 12.48
C SER A 62 -2.15 1.46 11.00
N GLU A 63 -0.86 1.52 10.65
CA GLU A 63 -0.38 1.51 9.27
C GLU A 63 -0.80 0.23 8.53
N PHE A 64 -0.67 -0.93 9.17
CA PHE A 64 -1.10 -2.18 8.57
C PHE A 64 -2.62 -2.26 8.35
N ALA A 65 -3.41 -1.61 9.20
CA ALA A 65 -4.85 -1.48 8.99
C ALA A 65 -5.16 -0.52 7.84
N ALA A 66 -4.43 0.59 7.73
CA ALA A 66 -4.56 1.56 6.63
C ALA A 66 -4.24 0.91 5.27
N VAL A 67 -3.10 0.22 5.15
CA VAL A 67 -2.71 -0.49 3.93
C VAL A 67 -3.76 -1.53 3.53
N ARG A 68 -4.31 -2.30 4.50
CA ARG A 68 -5.37 -3.27 4.21
C ARG A 68 -6.65 -2.59 3.68
N ALA A 69 -7.00 -1.42 4.23
CA ALA A 69 -8.17 -0.66 3.79
C ALA A 69 -7.96 -0.11 2.36
N GLU A 70 -6.78 0.45 2.09
CA GLU A 70 -6.37 0.94 0.77
C GLU A 70 -6.43 -0.17 -0.28
N MET A 71 -5.78 -1.31 -0.02
CA MET A 71 -5.80 -2.47 -0.94
C MET A 71 -7.23 -2.94 -1.24
N LYS A 72 -8.13 -2.94 -0.24
CA LYS A 72 -9.54 -3.32 -0.45
C LYS A 72 -10.27 -2.31 -1.32
N SER A 73 -10.00 -1.02 -1.12
CA SER A 73 -10.56 0.07 -1.92
C SER A 73 -10.10 -0.04 -3.38
N GLU A 74 -8.79 -0.15 -3.60
CA GLU A 74 -8.21 -0.29 -4.94
C GLU A 74 -8.72 -1.52 -5.67
N PHE A 75 -8.79 -2.68 -5.00
CA PHE A 75 -9.34 -3.89 -5.60
C PHE A 75 -10.81 -3.72 -6.01
N THR A 76 -11.60 -2.99 -5.22
CA THR A 76 -12.99 -2.67 -5.55
C THR A 76 -13.06 -1.73 -6.75
N ALA A 77 -12.19 -0.72 -6.81
CA ALA A 77 -12.10 0.22 -7.92
C ALA A 77 -11.74 -0.49 -9.24
N VAL A 78 -10.68 -1.31 -9.24
CA VAL A 78 -10.26 -2.10 -10.41
C VAL A 78 -11.40 -3.01 -10.89
N ARG A 79 -12.12 -3.67 -9.97
CA ARG A 79 -13.26 -4.52 -10.35
C ARG A 79 -14.40 -3.71 -11.00
N ALA A 80 -14.65 -2.50 -10.54
CA ALA A 80 -15.67 -1.61 -11.10
C ALA A 80 -15.26 -1.08 -12.47
N GLU A 81 -13.99 -0.71 -12.64
CA GLU A 81 -13.39 -0.31 -13.91
C GLU A 81 -13.50 -1.42 -14.94
N MET A 82 -13.02 -2.64 -14.60
CA MET A 82 -13.15 -3.80 -15.48
C MET A 82 -14.60 -4.05 -15.90
N LYS A 83 -15.57 -3.99 -14.97
CA LYS A 83 -16.99 -4.18 -15.31
C LYS A 83 -17.48 -3.13 -16.33
N THR A 84 -17.02 -1.89 -16.17
CA THR A 84 -17.37 -0.78 -17.06
C THR A 84 -16.75 -0.96 -18.44
N GLU A 85 -15.47 -1.29 -18.50
CA GLU A 85 -14.77 -1.56 -19.77
C GLU A 85 -15.36 -2.77 -20.50
N PHE A 86 -15.68 -3.87 -19.80
CA PHE A 86 -16.34 -5.01 -20.43
C PHE A 86 -17.72 -4.65 -20.99
N ALA A 87 -18.47 -3.77 -20.32
CA ALA A 87 -19.75 -3.29 -20.82
C ALA A 87 -19.56 -2.40 -22.08
N ALA A 88 -18.55 -1.53 -22.07
CA ALA A 88 -18.19 -0.70 -23.21
C ALA A 88 -17.81 -1.56 -24.42
N VAL A 89 -16.92 -2.55 -24.25
CA VAL A 89 -16.52 -3.47 -25.33
C VAL A 89 -17.73 -4.23 -25.90
N ARG A 90 -18.66 -4.71 -25.06
CA ARG A 90 -19.90 -5.35 -25.54
C ARG A 90 -20.76 -4.40 -26.37
N SER A 91 -20.86 -3.14 -25.95
CA SER A 91 -21.59 -2.11 -26.68
C SER A 91 -20.93 -1.83 -28.03
N GLU A 92 -19.61 -1.67 -28.07
CA GLU A 92 -18.84 -1.46 -29.30
C GLU A 92 -19.01 -2.63 -30.29
N ILE A 93 -18.97 -3.87 -29.80
CA ILE A 93 -19.21 -5.06 -30.62
C ILE A 93 -20.64 -5.06 -31.18
N ALA A 94 -21.65 -4.73 -30.38
CA ALA A 94 -23.04 -4.68 -30.84
C ALA A 94 -23.24 -3.62 -31.92
N VAL A 95 -22.67 -2.42 -31.73
CA VAL A 95 -22.68 -1.34 -32.73
C VAL A 95 -21.95 -1.79 -34.00
N GLY A 96 -20.76 -2.39 -33.86
CA GLY A 96 -19.98 -2.90 -34.99
C GLY A 96 -20.74 -3.96 -35.80
N PHE A 97 -21.45 -4.87 -35.13
CA PHE A 97 -22.27 -5.89 -35.78
C PHE A 97 -23.46 -5.27 -36.53
N SER A 98 -24.17 -4.31 -35.91
CA SER A 98 -25.26 -3.58 -36.57
C SER A 98 -24.78 -2.83 -37.81
N GLN A 99 -23.60 -2.20 -37.73
CA GLN A 99 -23.02 -1.49 -38.86
C GLN A 99 -22.62 -2.45 -39.99
N ALA A 100 -22.07 -3.61 -39.65
CA ALA A 100 -21.74 -4.66 -40.62
C ALA A 100 -22.99 -5.19 -41.34
N GLN A 101 -24.08 -5.44 -40.59
CA GLN A 101 -25.36 -5.87 -41.15
C GLN A 101 -25.92 -4.82 -42.12
N SER A 102 -25.96 -3.54 -41.72
CA SER A 102 -26.42 -2.45 -42.59
C SER A 102 -25.58 -2.33 -43.87
N ASN A 103 -24.26 -2.52 -43.77
CA ASN A 103 -23.37 -2.50 -44.93
C ASN A 103 -23.67 -3.66 -45.88
N LEU A 104 -23.97 -4.86 -45.35
CA LEU A 104 -24.33 -6.03 -46.14
C LEU A 104 -25.65 -5.82 -46.90
N GLU A 105 -26.68 -5.30 -46.22
CA GLU A 105 -27.96 -4.96 -46.84
C GLU A 105 -27.79 -3.95 -47.99
N ARG A 106 -27.04 -2.87 -47.74
CA ARG A 106 -26.70 -1.89 -48.80
C ARG A 106 -25.96 -2.51 -49.98
N MET A 107 -25.12 -3.51 -49.75
CA MET A 107 -24.45 -4.23 -50.83
C MET A 107 -25.44 -5.09 -51.62
N GLN A 108 -26.35 -5.80 -50.94
CA GLN A 108 -27.40 -6.60 -51.58
C GLN A 108 -28.31 -5.73 -52.46
N ASP A 109 -28.74 -4.56 -51.98
CA ASP A 109 -29.53 -3.60 -52.74
C ASP A 109 -28.80 -3.15 -54.01
N LYS A 110 -27.53 -2.73 -53.86
CA LYS A 110 -26.70 -2.29 -55.00
C LYS A 110 -26.52 -3.38 -56.04
N VAL A 111 -26.30 -4.63 -55.62
CA VAL A 111 -26.17 -5.77 -56.53
C VAL A 111 -27.49 -6.05 -57.25
N THR A 112 -28.60 -6.06 -56.53
CA THR A 112 -29.94 -6.30 -57.09
C THR A 112 -30.31 -5.26 -58.13
N ILE A 113 -30.08 -3.97 -57.84
CA ILE A 113 -30.33 -2.87 -58.78
C ILE A 113 -29.44 -3.01 -60.02
N ARG A 114 -28.13 -3.29 -59.85
CA ARG A 114 -27.21 -3.45 -60.99
C ARG A 114 -27.60 -4.61 -61.89
N LEU A 115 -27.94 -5.76 -61.32
CA LEU A 115 -28.40 -6.93 -62.10
C LEU A 115 -29.72 -6.64 -62.83
N GLY A 116 -30.67 -5.97 -62.17
CA GLY A 116 -31.92 -5.55 -62.80
C GLY A 116 -31.69 -4.63 -64.01
N MET A 117 -30.82 -3.62 -63.87
CA MET A 117 -30.45 -2.72 -64.97
C MET A 117 -29.75 -3.45 -66.13
N MET A 118 -28.87 -4.41 -65.81
CA MET A 118 -28.21 -5.25 -66.83
C MET A 118 -29.20 -6.12 -67.60
N LEU A 119 -30.18 -6.72 -66.92
CA LEU A 119 -31.23 -7.52 -67.57
C LEU A 119 -32.08 -6.67 -68.50
N ILE A 120 -32.49 -5.47 -68.08
CA ILE A 120 -33.24 -4.53 -68.91
C ILE A 120 -32.42 -4.17 -70.17
N ALA A 121 -31.14 -3.85 -70.01
CA ALA A 121 -30.26 -3.53 -71.12
C ALA A 121 -30.08 -4.72 -72.08
N ALA A 122 -29.90 -5.94 -71.55
CA ALA A 122 -29.76 -7.16 -72.36
C ALA A 122 -31.03 -7.47 -73.16
N ILE A 123 -32.22 -7.35 -72.55
CA ILE A 123 -33.51 -7.54 -73.23
C ILE A 123 -33.69 -6.49 -74.33
N GLY A 124 -33.38 -5.22 -74.04
CA GLY A 124 -33.44 -4.13 -75.03
C GLY A 124 -32.53 -4.38 -76.23
N ALA A 125 -31.32 -4.86 -76.01
CA ALA A 125 -30.38 -5.23 -77.07
C ALA A 125 -30.90 -6.39 -77.93
N LEU A 126 -31.45 -7.44 -77.32
CA LEU A 126 -32.05 -8.57 -78.05
C LEU A 126 -33.26 -8.14 -78.89
N ALA A 127 -34.14 -7.31 -78.34
CA ALA A 127 -35.32 -6.81 -79.05
C ALA A 127 -34.94 -5.94 -80.27
N ALA A 128 -33.85 -5.16 -80.17
CA ALA A 128 -33.32 -4.40 -81.29
C ALA A 128 -32.83 -5.32 -82.41
N ILE A 129 -32.12 -6.41 -82.10
CA ILE A 129 -31.61 -7.38 -83.09
C ILE A 129 -32.75 -8.05 -83.86
N ILE A 130 -33.87 -8.41 -83.21
CA ILE A 130 -35.01 -9.08 -83.86
C ILE A 130 -35.77 -8.14 -84.81
N LYS A 131 -35.74 -6.81 -84.55
CA LYS A 131 -36.49 -5.82 -85.32
C LYS A 131 -35.77 -5.33 -86.58
N PHE A 132 -34.49 -5.69 -86.74
CA PHE A 132 -33.71 -5.52 -87.98
C PHE A 132 -33.85 -6.75 -88.88
#